data_AF-A0A5J6Q3H8-F1
#
_entry.id   AF-A0A5J6Q3H8-F1
#
_cell.length_a   1.000
_cell.length_b   1.000
_cell.length_c   1.000
_cell.angle_alpha   90.00
_cell.angle_beta   90.00
_cell.angle_gamma   90.00
#
_symmetry.space_group_name_H-M   'P 1'
#
loop_
_entity.id
_entity.type
_entity.pdbx_description
1 polymer ?
#
loop_
_entity_poly.entity_id
_entity_poly.type
_entity_poly.pdbx_seq_one_letter_code
_entity_poly.pdbx_strand_id
1 'polypeptide(L)'
;MSETGEASVGGLVGNKLYQRRARQALPILVRQAKARQTILYSQLASELRISNPRTLNWPLGAIGNEMLALASKWGCKVPPIQALVVSKASGLPGDGISWFAPDAARFKAAANSVRRQIVDTMLFEVYEFNRWDEVLRAYDLSPLPPLSDGLPGVSEIFSTTGHDEGEGDEHRRLKIAVAGHPEWLGLPQSLGKGKMEFSLYSADRVDIVFSDDRHQIAVEIKPEGASLADLVRGVFQCVKYEAVLRAEEAMKQGRRECSSILVLGGLIPPQIVSLKLVLGVDVRDEIAKCGI
;
A
#
# COMPACT_ATOMS: atom_id res chain seq x y z
N MET A 1 4.44 -24.63 -21.21
CA MET A 1 4.70 -24.81 -19.77
C MET A 1 3.44 -24.40 -19.03
N SER A 2 2.88 -25.27 -18.19
CA SER A 2 1.73 -24.93 -17.33
C SER A 2 2.11 -23.79 -16.39
N GLU A 3 1.20 -22.85 -16.16
CA GLU A 3 1.47 -21.74 -15.23
C GLU A 3 1.54 -22.25 -13.79
N THR A 4 2.23 -21.53 -12.90
CA THR A 4 2.33 -21.96 -11.48
C THR A 4 0.94 -22.07 -10.82
N GLY A 5 -0.05 -21.26 -11.23
CA GLY A 5 -1.44 -21.40 -10.79
C GLY A 5 -2.05 -22.74 -11.18
N GLU A 6 -1.86 -23.15 -12.43
CA GLU A 6 -2.30 -24.44 -12.98
C GLU A 6 -1.54 -25.63 -12.35
N ALA A 7 -0.25 -25.46 -12.05
CA ALA A 7 0.61 -26.49 -11.48
C ALA A 7 0.56 -26.60 -9.93
N SER A 8 -0.12 -25.69 -9.24
CA SER A 8 -0.27 -25.73 -7.78
C SER A 8 -1.33 -26.76 -7.39
N VAL A 9 -0.98 -28.04 -7.43
CA VAL A 9 -1.87 -29.19 -7.16
C VAL A 9 -2.12 -29.43 -5.66
N GLY A 10 -1.97 -28.42 -4.82
CA GLY A 10 -2.27 -28.52 -3.40
C GLY A 10 -2.84 -27.22 -2.89
N GLY A 11 -3.98 -27.35 -2.23
CA GLY A 11 -4.73 -26.25 -1.68
C GLY A 11 -4.11 -25.62 -0.43
N LEU A 12 -4.95 -24.96 0.35
CA LEU A 12 -4.61 -24.40 1.67
C LEU A 12 -4.44 -25.50 2.74
N VAL A 13 -4.89 -26.73 2.49
CA VAL A 13 -4.83 -27.85 3.44
C VAL A 13 -3.56 -28.67 3.26
N GLY A 14 -2.81 -28.86 4.35
CA GLY A 14 -1.59 -29.69 4.39
C GLY A 14 -0.37 -28.99 4.98
N ASN A 15 0.77 -29.70 5.00
CA ASN A 15 1.97 -29.29 5.73
C ASN A 15 3.14 -28.84 4.86
N LYS A 16 2.97 -28.79 3.52
CA LYS A 16 4.04 -28.29 2.64
C LYS A 16 4.30 -26.81 2.92
N LEU A 17 5.54 -26.37 2.71
CA LEU A 17 5.98 -25.01 3.04
C LEU A 17 5.10 -23.93 2.38
N TYR A 18 4.76 -24.08 1.10
CA TYR A 18 3.93 -23.10 0.40
C TYR A 18 2.49 -23.06 0.94
N GLN A 19 1.95 -24.18 1.46
CA GLN A 19 0.61 -24.24 2.05
C GLN A 19 0.57 -23.50 3.39
N ARG A 20 1.61 -23.69 4.22
CA ARG A 20 1.78 -22.91 5.46
C ARG A 20 1.85 -21.41 5.16
N ARG A 21 2.63 -21.03 4.14
CA ARG A 21 2.72 -19.63 3.68
C ARG A 21 1.42 -19.11 3.11
N ALA A 22 0.67 -19.93 2.37
CA ALA A 22 -0.65 -19.56 1.85
C ALA A 22 -1.63 -19.24 2.99
N ARG A 23 -1.66 -20.08 4.05
CA ARG A 23 -2.46 -19.84 5.26
C ARG A 23 -2.04 -18.57 6.02
N GLN A 24 -0.76 -18.21 6.00
CA GLN A 24 -0.28 -16.96 6.59
C GLN A 24 -0.58 -15.74 5.71
N ALA A 25 -0.55 -15.90 4.39
CA ALA A 25 -0.77 -14.82 3.43
C ALA A 25 -2.25 -14.45 3.31
N LEU A 26 -3.17 -15.42 3.36
CA LEU A 26 -4.60 -15.17 3.15
C LEU A 26 -5.19 -14.14 4.12
N PRO A 27 -4.93 -14.16 5.45
CA PRO A 27 -5.36 -13.09 6.36
C PRO A 27 -4.81 -11.70 6.00
N ILE A 28 -3.57 -11.62 5.52
CA ILE A 28 -2.98 -10.35 5.05
C ILE A 28 -3.72 -9.85 3.80
N LEU A 29 -3.99 -10.73 2.83
CA LEU A 29 -4.73 -10.36 1.63
C LEU A 29 -6.17 -9.95 1.96
N VAL A 30 -6.82 -10.61 2.91
CA VAL A 30 -8.16 -10.20 3.40
C VAL A 30 -8.13 -8.83 4.06
N ARG A 31 -7.10 -8.53 4.87
CA ARG A 31 -6.89 -7.18 5.41
C ARG A 31 -6.78 -6.15 4.28
N GLN A 32 -5.98 -6.44 3.24
CA GLN A 32 -5.81 -5.56 2.08
C GLN A 32 -7.08 -5.40 1.25
N ALA A 33 -7.87 -6.47 1.06
CA ALA A 33 -9.15 -6.43 0.38
C ALA A 33 -10.12 -5.48 1.10
N LYS A 34 -10.23 -5.62 2.42
CA LYS A 34 -11.06 -4.74 3.28
C LYS A 34 -10.58 -3.29 3.27
N ALA A 35 -9.26 -3.08 3.23
CA ALA A 35 -8.65 -1.77 3.13
C ALA A 35 -8.76 -1.13 1.74
N ARG A 36 -9.21 -1.90 0.73
CA ARG A 36 -9.26 -1.50 -0.68
C ARG A 36 -7.89 -1.09 -1.23
N GLN A 37 -6.84 -1.76 -0.77
CA GLN A 37 -5.45 -1.49 -1.16
C GLN A 37 -4.83 -2.70 -1.83
N THR A 38 -3.98 -2.46 -2.82
CA THR A 38 -3.07 -3.49 -3.34
C THR A 38 -1.86 -3.65 -2.41
N ILE A 39 -1.02 -4.66 -2.66
CA ILE A 39 0.25 -4.85 -1.94
C ILE A 39 1.32 -5.30 -2.93
N LEU A 40 2.55 -4.79 -2.77
CA LEU A 40 3.67 -5.24 -3.60
C LEU A 40 4.11 -6.65 -3.21
N TYR A 41 4.60 -7.44 -4.17
CA TYR A 41 5.23 -8.74 -3.87
C TYR A 41 6.32 -8.65 -2.78
N SER A 42 7.15 -7.60 -2.79
CA SER A 42 8.18 -7.38 -1.78
C SER A 42 7.61 -7.05 -0.40
N GLN A 43 6.50 -6.31 -0.35
CA GLN A 43 5.82 -5.95 0.91
C GLN A 43 5.15 -7.17 1.52
N LEU A 44 4.42 -7.96 0.72
CA LEU A 44 3.83 -9.21 1.20
C LEU A 44 4.91 -10.20 1.66
N ALA A 45 6.02 -10.30 0.94
CA ALA A 45 7.15 -11.13 1.35
C ALA A 45 7.74 -10.67 2.69
N SER A 46 7.88 -9.36 2.90
CA SER A 46 8.35 -8.78 4.16
C SER A 46 7.44 -9.12 5.33
N GLU A 47 6.12 -8.95 5.20
CA GLU A 47 5.14 -9.32 6.25
C GLU A 47 5.18 -10.81 6.58
N LEU A 48 5.42 -11.66 5.58
CA LEU A 48 5.56 -13.10 5.75
C LEU A 48 6.97 -13.54 6.17
N ARG A 49 7.91 -12.61 6.37
CA ARG A 49 9.33 -12.88 6.66
C ARG A 49 9.97 -13.82 5.62
N ILE A 50 9.64 -13.63 4.35
CA ILE A 50 10.15 -14.36 3.20
C ILE A 50 11.25 -13.52 2.54
N SER A 51 12.46 -14.08 2.42
CA SER A 51 13.60 -13.40 1.81
C SER A 51 13.49 -13.23 0.30
N ASN A 52 12.88 -14.19 -0.41
CA ASN A 52 12.73 -14.16 -1.86
C ASN A 52 11.25 -14.05 -2.28
N PRO A 53 10.79 -12.86 -2.70
CA PRO A 53 9.41 -12.63 -3.14
C PRO A 53 8.96 -13.52 -4.30
N ARG A 54 9.88 -14.01 -5.15
CA ARG A 54 9.52 -14.91 -6.27
C ARG A 54 8.89 -16.22 -5.81
N THR A 55 9.17 -16.64 -4.58
CA THR A 55 8.58 -17.85 -3.99
C THR A 55 7.11 -17.71 -3.60
N LEU A 56 6.54 -16.50 -3.70
CA LEU A 56 5.11 -16.24 -3.49
C LEU A 56 4.23 -16.79 -4.61
N ASN A 57 4.77 -17.14 -5.78
CA ASN A 57 4.01 -17.74 -6.87
C ASN A 57 3.23 -18.99 -6.45
N TRP A 58 3.84 -19.87 -5.64
CA TRP A 58 3.17 -21.09 -5.15
C TRP A 58 2.09 -20.81 -4.10
N PRO A 59 2.34 -20.05 -3.01
CA PRO A 59 1.28 -19.66 -2.09
C PRO A 59 0.11 -18.94 -2.75
N LEU A 60 0.38 -18.00 -3.66
CA LEU A 60 -0.67 -17.22 -4.32
C LEU A 60 -1.47 -18.08 -5.32
N GLY A 61 -0.81 -19.00 -6.02
CA GLY A 61 -1.49 -20.01 -6.84
C GLY A 61 -2.43 -20.90 -6.02
N ALA A 62 -1.95 -21.38 -4.87
CA ALA A 62 -2.76 -22.17 -3.94
C ALA A 62 -3.99 -21.41 -3.43
N ILE A 63 -3.82 -20.14 -3.02
CA ILE A 63 -4.93 -19.27 -2.59
C ILE A 63 -5.95 -19.10 -3.72
N GLY A 64 -5.49 -18.79 -4.95
CA GLY A 64 -6.38 -18.58 -6.08
C GLY A 64 -7.21 -19.83 -6.42
N ASN A 65 -6.58 -21.00 -6.43
CA ASN A 65 -7.28 -22.27 -6.69
C ASN A 65 -8.32 -22.58 -5.61
N GLU A 66 -8.03 -22.20 -4.37
CA GLU A 66 -8.96 -22.34 -3.25
C GLU A 66 -10.16 -21.38 -3.34
N MET A 67 -9.97 -20.17 -3.87
CA MET A 67 -11.11 -19.28 -4.17
C MET A 67 -12.03 -19.91 -5.22
N LEU A 68 -11.47 -20.54 -6.27
CA LEU A 68 -12.27 -21.26 -7.27
C LEU A 68 -13.02 -22.46 -6.65
N ALA A 69 -12.36 -23.22 -5.76
CA ALA A 69 -12.97 -24.35 -5.07
C ALA A 69 -14.12 -23.91 -4.15
N LEU A 70 -13.94 -22.83 -3.38
CA LEU A 70 -15.00 -22.23 -2.58
C LEU A 70 -16.14 -21.70 -3.44
N ALA A 71 -15.83 -21.07 -4.57
CA ALA A 71 -16.87 -20.56 -5.46
C ALA A 71 -17.80 -21.68 -5.96
N SER A 72 -17.20 -22.82 -6.34
CA SER A 72 -17.94 -24.03 -6.70
C SER A 72 -18.78 -24.55 -5.52
N LYS A 73 -18.18 -24.66 -4.32
CA LYS A 73 -18.87 -25.15 -3.12
C LYS A 73 -20.02 -24.26 -2.67
N TRP A 74 -19.88 -22.94 -2.78
CA TRP A 74 -20.87 -21.96 -2.33
C TRP A 74 -21.94 -21.65 -3.39
N GLY A 75 -21.74 -22.10 -4.63
CA GLY A 75 -22.63 -21.76 -5.75
C GLY A 75 -22.64 -20.26 -6.07
N CYS A 76 -21.61 -19.52 -5.67
CA CYS A 76 -21.48 -18.09 -5.92
C CYS A 76 -20.02 -17.73 -6.17
N LYS A 77 -19.78 -16.62 -6.87
CA LYS A 77 -18.41 -16.17 -7.16
C LYS A 77 -17.65 -15.83 -5.87
N VAL A 78 -16.42 -16.34 -5.75
CA VAL A 78 -15.42 -15.89 -4.78
C VAL A 78 -14.28 -15.26 -5.59
N PRO A 79 -14.08 -13.93 -5.51
CA PRO A 79 -13.11 -13.25 -6.38
C PRO A 79 -11.66 -13.69 -6.15
N PRO A 80 -10.79 -13.59 -7.16
CA PRO A 80 -9.39 -13.98 -7.06
C PRO A 80 -8.58 -12.98 -6.23
N ILE A 81 -8.62 -13.12 -4.90
CA ILE A 81 -7.99 -12.19 -3.94
C ILE A 81 -6.48 -11.99 -4.16
N GLN A 82 -5.79 -12.98 -4.73
CA GLN A 82 -4.37 -12.88 -5.09
C GLN A 82 -4.09 -11.82 -6.17
N ALA A 83 -5.11 -11.31 -6.87
CA ALA A 83 -4.99 -10.17 -7.77
C ALA A 83 -4.54 -8.87 -7.05
N LEU A 84 -4.66 -8.80 -5.72
CA LEU A 84 -4.15 -7.68 -4.93
C LEU A 84 -2.63 -7.56 -4.95
N VAL A 85 -1.90 -8.64 -5.28
CA VAL A 85 -0.44 -8.66 -5.22
C VAL A 85 0.15 -8.23 -6.55
N VAL A 86 0.77 -7.05 -6.57
CA VAL A 86 1.24 -6.40 -7.79
C VAL A 86 2.75 -6.17 -7.81
N SER A 87 3.31 -5.98 -9.00
CA SER A 87 4.72 -5.63 -9.17
C SER A 87 4.94 -4.12 -9.03
N LYS A 88 6.10 -3.72 -8.48
CA LYS A 88 6.48 -2.30 -8.39
C LYS A 88 6.61 -1.63 -9.76
N ALA A 89 7.03 -2.39 -10.78
CA ALA A 89 7.34 -1.84 -12.10
C ALA A 89 6.07 -1.60 -12.95
N SER A 90 5.12 -2.54 -12.93
CA SER A 90 3.92 -2.46 -13.78
C SER A 90 2.66 -2.00 -13.05
N GLY A 91 2.62 -2.12 -11.72
CA GLY A 91 1.39 -2.01 -10.94
C GLY A 91 0.38 -3.12 -11.25
N LEU A 92 0.80 -4.19 -11.92
CA LEU A 92 -0.04 -5.34 -12.28
C LEU A 92 0.45 -6.60 -11.56
N PRO A 93 -0.44 -7.58 -11.32
CA PRO A 93 -0.05 -8.91 -10.86
C PRO A 93 0.87 -9.60 -11.87
N GLY A 94 1.69 -10.54 -11.39
CA GLY A 94 2.59 -11.33 -12.23
C GLY A 94 1.84 -12.31 -13.14
N ASP A 95 2.55 -12.92 -14.09
CA ASP A 95 1.97 -13.71 -15.19
C ASP A 95 1.05 -14.86 -14.74
N GLY A 96 1.29 -15.44 -13.56
CA GLY A 96 0.45 -16.49 -12.99
C GLY A 96 -0.98 -16.07 -12.65
N ILE A 97 -1.32 -14.78 -12.74
CA ILE A 97 -2.70 -14.31 -12.55
C ILE A 97 -3.62 -14.69 -13.71
N SER A 98 -3.05 -14.95 -14.90
CA SER A 98 -3.85 -15.13 -16.12
C SER A 98 -4.82 -16.31 -16.02
N TRP A 99 -4.41 -17.38 -15.32
CA TRP A 99 -5.24 -18.54 -14.99
C TRP A 99 -6.54 -18.18 -14.24
N PHE A 100 -6.52 -17.09 -13.48
CA PHE A 100 -7.65 -16.63 -12.67
C PHE A 100 -8.41 -15.46 -13.30
N ALA A 101 -7.96 -14.98 -14.47
CA ALA A 101 -8.68 -13.96 -15.21
C ALA A 101 -9.96 -14.55 -15.80
N PRO A 102 -11.02 -13.73 -16.04
CA PRO A 102 -12.25 -14.20 -16.65
C PRO A 102 -12.05 -14.90 -18.01
N ASP A 103 -11.05 -14.46 -18.76
CA ASP A 103 -10.59 -15.06 -20.02
C ASP A 103 -9.06 -15.06 -20.06
N ALA A 104 -8.47 -16.22 -19.75
CA ALA A 104 -7.03 -16.41 -19.70
C ALA A 104 -6.34 -16.19 -21.05
N ALA A 105 -6.96 -16.61 -22.16
CA ALA A 105 -6.39 -16.48 -23.49
C ALA A 105 -6.34 -15.00 -23.91
N ARG A 106 -7.45 -14.27 -23.70
CA ARG A 106 -7.51 -12.83 -23.92
C ARG A 106 -6.53 -12.08 -23.04
N PHE A 107 -6.42 -12.42 -21.76
CA PHE A 107 -5.50 -11.75 -20.84
C PHE A 107 -4.04 -11.88 -21.30
N LYS A 108 -3.63 -13.09 -21.70
CA LYS A 108 -2.27 -13.36 -22.21
C LYS A 108 -1.97 -12.58 -23.48
N ALA A 109 -2.91 -12.54 -24.43
CA ALA A 109 -2.71 -11.83 -25.70
C ALA A 109 -2.84 -10.30 -25.59
N ALA A 110 -3.44 -9.79 -24.50
CA ALA A 110 -3.74 -8.37 -24.34
C ALA A 110 -2.50 -7.50 -24.10
N ALA A 111 -2.55 -6.25 -24.60
CA ALA A 111 -1.61 -5.20 -24.24
C ALA A 111 -1.77 -4.77 -22.77
N ASN A 112 -0.74 -4.15 -22.19
CA ASN A 112 -0.72 -3.78 -20.76
C ASN A 112 -1.88 -2.88 -20.33
N SER A 113 -2.35 -1.97 -21.19
CA SER A 113 -3.52 -1.11 -20.90
C SER A 113 -4.80 -1.93 -20.74
N VAL A 114 -5.02 -2.92 -21.60
CA VAL A 114 -6.16 -3.84 -21.54
C VAL A 114 -6.02 -4.79 -20.35
N ARG A 115 -4.82 -5.30 -20.07
CA ARG A 115 -4.57 -6.10 -18.87
C ARG A 115 -4.90 -5.32 -17.60
N ARG A 116 -4.54 -4.03 -17.54
CA ARG A 116 -4.90 -3.14 -16.43
C ARG A 116 -6.41 -3.04 -16.23
N GLN A 117 -7.17 -2.79 -17.29
CA GLN A 117 -8.65 -2.76 -17.21
C GLN A 117 -9.26 -4.08 -16.68
N ILE A 118 -8.71 -5.22 -17.11
CA ILE A 118 -9.15 -6.53 -16.61
C ILE A 118 -8.83 -6.67 -15.12
N VAL A 119 -7.60 -6.32 -14.71
CA VAL A 119 -7.17 -6.35 -13.31
C VAL A 119 -8.01 -5.40 -12.46
N ASP A 120 -8.28 -4.17 -12.92
CA ASP A 120 -9.10 -3.20 -12.20
C ASP A 120 -10.51 -3.75 -11.93
N THR A 121 -11.08 -4.49 -12.89
CA THR A 121 -12.35 -5.20 -12.71
C THR A 121 -12.24 -6.30 -11.65
N MET A 122 -11.17 -7.11 -11.69
CA MET A 122 -10.93 -8.14 -10.68
C MET A 122 -10.73 -7.54 -9.27
N LEU A 123 -10.02 -6.42 -9.17
CA LEU A 123 -9.80 -5.70 -7.92
C LEU A 123 -11.11 -5.14 -7.38
N PHE A 124 -11.94 -4.53 -8.24
CA PHE A 124 -13.27 -4.08 -7.85
C PHE A 124 -14.09 -5.21 -7.23
N GLU A 125 -14.14 -6.38 -7.88
CA GLU A 125 -14.84 -7.55 -7.33
C GLU A 125 -14.28 -7.99 -5.98
N VAL A 126 -12.95 -8.00 -5.83
CA VAL A 126 -12.29 -8.33 -4.55
C VAL A 126 -12.68 -7.35 -3.45
N TYR A 127 -12.73 -6.05 -3.75
CA TYR A 127 -13.07 -5.01 -2.78
C TYR A 127 -14.55 -5.03 -2.37
N GLU A 128 -15.45 -5.35 -3.29
CA GLU A 128 -16.90 -5.40 -3.02
C GLU A 128 -17.34 -6.72 -2.36
N PHE A 129 -16.48 -7.74 -2.33
CA PHE A 129 -16.82 -9.02 -1.71
C PHE A 129 -16.83 -8.92 -0.18
N ASN A 130 -18.02 -8.93 0.42
CA ASN A 130 -18.21 -8.73 1.86
C ASN A 130 -18.06 -10.00 2.72
N ARG A 131 -17.86 -11.18 2.11
CA ARG A 131 -17.79 -12.48 2.81
C ARG A 131 -16.37 -12.95 3.11
N TRP A 132 -15.38 -12.05 3.13
CA TRP A 132 -13.97 -12.43 3.38
C TRP A 132 -13.74 -13.11 4.73
N ASP A 133 -14.48 -12.75 5.78
CA ASP A 133 -14.36 -13.43 7.08
C ASP A 133 -14.92 -14.86 7.04
N GLU A 134 -15.93 -15.12 6.19
CA GLU A 134 -16.41 -16.48 5.94
C GLU A 134 -15.37 -17.32 5.19
N VAL A 135 -14.65 -16.70 4.25
CA VAL A 135 -13.54 -17.36 3.54
C VAL A 135 -12.46 -17.80 4.53
N LEU A 136 -12.06 -16.93 5.46
CA LEU A 136 -11.09 -17.28 6.50
C LEU A 136 -11.59 -18.44 7.38
N ARG A 137 -12.84 -18.37 7.85
CA ARG A 137 -13.45 -19.43 8.67
C ARG A 137 -13.52 -20.77 7.94
N ALA A 138 -13.73 -20.78 6.62
CA ALA A 138 -13.78 -22.01 5.83
C ALA A 138 -12.45 -22.79 5.82
N TYR A 139 -11.34 -22.14 6.21
CA TYR A 139 -10.01 -22.74 6.34
C TYR A 139 -9.48 -22.74 7.76
N ASP A 140 -10.35 -22.57 8.76
CA ASP A 140 -9.99 -22.47 10.19
C ASP A 140 -8.98 -21.34 10.47
N LEU A 141 -9.06 -20.25 9.70
CA LEU A 141 -8.24 -19.05 9.87
C LEU A 141 -9.05 -17.94 10.54
N SER A 142 -8.33 -17.06 11.25
CA SER A 142 -8.89 -15.86 11.86
C SER A 142 -8.41 -14.61 11.12
N PRO A 143 -9.21 -13.53 11.11
CA PRO A 143 -8.75 -12.24 10.63
C PRO A 143 -7.57 -11.75 11.48
N LEU A 144 -6.70 -10.94 10.87
CA LEU A 144 -5.69 -10.21 11.63
C LEU A 144 -6.37 -9.23 12.59
N PRO A 145 -5.79 -9.01 13.78
CA PRO A 145 -6.32 -8.01 14.70
C PRO A 145 -6.31 -6.61 14.05
N PRO A 146 -7.27 -5.73 14.40
CA PRO A 146 -7.24 -4.34 13.99
C PRO A 146 -5.89 -3.68 14.32
N LEU A 147 -5.35 -2.90 13.38
CA LEU A 147 -4.10 -2.18 13.63
C LEU A 147 -4.22 -1.17 14.77
N SER A 148 -5.42 -0.65 15.03
CA SER A 148 -5.72 0.27 16.13
C SER A 148 -5.33 -0.28 17.49
N ASP A 149 -5.34 -1.60 17.69
CA ASP A 149 -5.05 -2.23 18.99
C ASP A 149 -3.58 -2.10 19.39
N GLY A 150 -2.69 -1.86 18.41
CA GLY A 150 -1.25 -1.70 18.61
C GLY A 150 -0.71 -0.30 18.30
N LEU A 151 -1.59 0.68 18.11
CA LEU A 151 -1.23 2.06 17.79
C LEU A 151 -1.66 3.02 18.90
N PRO A 152 -0.95 4.15 19.08
CA PRO A 152 -1.34 5.23 19.97
C PRO A 152 -2.80 5.66 19.77
N GLY A 153 -3.50 5.84 20.88
CA GLY A 153 -4.87 6.31 20.90
C GLY A 153 -4.98 7.79 20.54
N VAL A 154 -6.20 8.23 20.23
CA VAL A 154 -6.49 9.63 19.84
C VAL A 154 -5.98 10.64 20.88
N SER A 155 -6.15 10.37 22.18
CA SER A 155 -5.65 11.27 23.24
C SER A 155 -4.13 11.42 23.26
N GLU A 156 -3.39 10.33 23.00
CA GLU A 156 -1.92 10.36 22.93
C GLU A 156 -1.47 11.12 21.67
N ILE A 157 -2.14 10.89 20.53
CA ILE A 157 -1.90 11.66 19.31
C ILE A 157 -2.17 13.15 19.56
N PHE A 158 -3.28 13.51 20.22
CA PHE A 158 -3.58 14.90 20.57
C PHE A 158 -2.54 15.52 21.49
N SER A 159 -1.97 14.77 22.46
CA SER A 159 -0.90 15.32 23.29
C SER A 159 0.35 15.72 22.50
N THR A 160 0.57 15.15 21.31
CA THR A 160 1.66 15.58 20.41
C THR A 160 1.35 16.86 19.63
N THR A 161 0.10 17.33 19.62
CA THR A 161 -0.32 18.50 18.82
C THR A 161 -0.14 19.84 19.54
N GLY A 162 0.11 19.83 20.85
CA GLY A 162 0.04 21.00 21.73
C GLY A 162 1.38 21.58 22.20
N HIS A 163 2.51 21.12 21.67
CA HIS A 163 3.78 21.81 21.88
C HIS A 163 3.86 23.00 20.92
N ASP A 164 3.33 24.15 21.36
CA ASP A 164 3.56 25.50 20.79
C ASP A 164 5.03 25.94 20.92
N GLU A 165 5.96 25.02 21.17
CA GLU A 165 7.37 25.22 20.92
C GLU A 165 7.55 25.05 19.41
N GLY A 166 7.76 26.17 18.72
CA GLY A 166 7.86 26.19 17.25
C GLY A 166 8.78 25.09 16.68
N GLU A 167 8.63 24.83 15.39
CA GLU A 167 9.38 23.81 14.65
C GLU A 167 10.81 23.58 15.18
N GLY A 168 11.06 22.37 15.72
CA GLY A 168 12.37 21.99 16.23
C GLY A 168 13.44 22.01 15.13
N ASP A 169 14.67 22.35 15.49
CA ASP A 169 15.77 22.54 14.52
C ASP A 169 16.05 21.31 13.64
N GLU A 170 15.80 20.10 14.15
CA GLU A 170 15.94 18.87 13.37
C GLU A 170 14.91 18.77 12.25
N HIS A 171 13.62 19.00 12.55
CA HIS A 171 12.54 19.02 11.55
C HIS A 171 12.80 20.11 10.50
N ARG A 172 13.24 21.30 10.93
CA ARG A 172 13.59 22.41 10.03
C ARG A 172 14.73 22.05 9.07
N ARG A 173 15.83 21.48 9.58
CA ARG A 173 16.97 21.09 8.74
C ARG A 173 16.58 20.01 7.73
N LEU A 174 15.86 18.98 8.19
CA LEU A 174 15.38 17.90 7.32
C LEU A 174 14.44 18.45 6.23
N LYS A 175 13.54 19.37 6.59
CA LYS A 175 12.63 20.03 5.64
C LYS A 175 13.33 20.85 4.58
N ILE A 176 14.28 21.70 4.99
CA ILE A 176 15.06 22.51 4.04
C ILE A 176 15.86 21.61 3.09
N ALA A 177 16.48 20.56 3.61
CA ALA A 177 17.28 19.64 2.81
C ALA A 177 16.40 18.88 1.80
N VAL A 178 15.32 18.25 2.26
CA VAL A 178 14.40 17.49 1.39
C VAL A 178 13.80 18.39 0.31
N ALA A 179 13.44 19.64 0.61
CA ALA A 179 12.88 20.58 -0.37
C ALA A 179 13.84 20.89 -1.52
N GLY A 180 15.16 20.79 -1.29
CA GLY A 180 16.19 20.96 -2.31
C GLY A 180 16.49 19.72 -3.14
N HIS A 181 16.07 18.54 -2.69
CA HIS A 181 16.57 17.24 -3.17
C HIS A 181 15.43 16.24 -3.45
N PRO A 182 14.58 16.48 -4.48
CA PRO A 182 13.50 15.56 -4.86
C PRO A 182 13.99 14.13 -5.15
N GLU A 183 15.23 13.96 -5.61
CA GLU A 183 15.84 12.67 -5.90
C GLU A 183 16.00 11.77 -4.67
N TRP A 184 16.10 12.33 -3.45
CA TRP A 184 16.11 11.54 -2.21
C TRP A 184 14.76 10.83 -1.99
N LEU A 185 13.69 11.41 -2.53
CA LEU A 185 12.35 10.82 -2.54
C LEU A 185 12.11 9.96 -3.79
N GLY A 186 13.14 9.66 -4.57
CA GLY A 186 13.03 8.95 -5.85
C GLY A 186 12.18 9.70 -6.88
N LEU A 187 12.03 11.02 -6.72
CA LEU A 187 11.31 11.87 -7.66
C LEU A 187 12.29 12.44 -8.71
N PRO A 188 11.81 12.81 -9.91
CA PRO A 188 12.67 13.42 -10.92
C PRO A 188 13.22 14.77 -10.47
N GLN A 189 14.52 15.00 -10.70
CA GLN A 189 15.14 16.32 -10.46
C GLN A 189 14.50 17.45 -11.28
N SER A 190 13.83 17.12 -12.39
CA SER A 190 13.08 18.08 -13.21
C SER A 190 11.91 18.75 -12.49
N LEU A 191 11.44 18.21 -11.36
CA LEU A 191 10.45 18.89 -10.50
C LEU A 191 11.03 20.15 -9.83
N GLY A 192 12.35 20.28 -9.77
CA GLY A 192 13.02 21.40 -9.12
C GLY A 192 12.82 21.40 -7.60
N LYS A 193 12.95 22.59 -6.99
CA LYS A 193 12.82 22.77 -5.54
C LYS A 193 11.36 22.73 -5.11
N GLY A 194 11.09 22.01 -4.03
CA GLY A 194 9.78 21.94 -3.41
C GLY A 194 9.41 23.27 -2.73
N LYS A 195 8.13 23.63 -2.80
CA LYS A 195 7.59 24.79 -2.08
C LYS A 195 7.29 24.37 -0.64
N MET A 196 8.00 24.97 0.30
CA MET A 196 7.79 24.72 1.73
C MET A 196 6.56 25.45 2.28
N GLU A 197 6.00 24.92 3.36
CA GLU A 197 4.90 25.52 4.13
C GLU A 197 3.69 25.89 3.26
N PHE A 198 3.27 24.93 2.44
CA PHE A 198 2.20 25.10 1.47
C PHE A 198 0.84 25.06 2.15
N SER A 199 0.09 26.16 2.10
CA SER A 199 -1.28 26.22 2.62
C SER A 199 -2.27 25.52 1.69
N LEU A 200 -3.10 24.66 2.27
CA LEU A 200 -4.24 24.03 1.62
C LEU A 200 -5.52 24.82 1.87
N TYR A 201 -6.56 24.58 1.05
CA TYR A 201 -7.90 25.12 1.24
C TYR A 201 -8.60 24.59 2.50
N SER A 202 -8.11 23.51 3.11
CA SER A 202 -8.53 23.05 4.43
C SER A 202 -7.96 23.88 5.59
N ALA A 203 -7.17 24.92 5.29
CA ALA A 203 -6.36 25.70 6.22
C ALA A 203 -5.21 24.93 6.89
N ASP A 204 -4.98 23.69 6.50
CA ASP A 204 -3.77 22.95 6.86
C ASP A 204 -2.54 23.47 6.11
N ARG A 205 -1.36 23.18 6.68
CA ARG A 205 -0.07 23.54 6.08
C ARG A 205 0.76 22.29 5.87
N VAL A 206 1.12 22.03 4.61
CA VAL A 206 1.98 20.92 4.22
C VAL A 206 3.44 21.36 4.31
N ASP A 207 4.32 20.50 4.84
CA ASP A 207 5.74 20.82 4.99
C ASP A 207 6.38 21.18 3.65
N ILE A 208 6.18 20.37 2.61
CA ILE A 208 6.68 20.60 1.26
C ILE A 208 5.67 20.13 0.22
N VAL A 209 5.54 20.87 -0.88
CA VAL A 209 4.86 20.41 -2.10
C VAL A 209 5.83 20.46 -3.28
N PHE A 210 5.97 19.33 -3.98
CA PHE A 210 6.57 19.28 -5.32
C PHE A 210 5.45 19.26 -6.36
N SER A 211 5.60 20.00 -7.45
CA SER A 211 4.57 20.06 -8.49
C SER A 211 5.16 20.37 -9.87
N ASP A 212 4.57 19.77 -10.89
CA ASP A 212 4.73 20.14 -12.30
C ASP A 212 3.35 20.20 -12.98
N ASP A 213 3.30 20.21 -14.31
CA ASP A 213 2.04 20.23 -15.06
C ASP A 213 1.22 18.95 -14.94
N ARG A 214 1.81 17.86 -14.42
CA ARG A 214 1.20 16.52 -14.34
C ARG A 214 1.04 16.00 -12.93
N HIS A 215 1.78 16.50 -11.95
CA HIS A 215 1.82 15.95 -10.61
C HIS A 215 1.73 17.04 -9.55
N GLN A 216 1.14 16.70 -8.41
CA GLN A 216 1.18 17.50 -7.20
C GLN A 216 1.38 16.58 -5.99
N ILE A 217 2.56 16.65 -5.38
CA ILE A 217 3.03 15.69 -4.40
C ILE A 217 3.23 16.42 -3.07
N ALA A 218 2.35 16.14 -2.10
CA ALA A 218 2.52 16.60 -0.73
C ALA A 218 3.57 15.76 -0.01
N VAL A 219 4.40 16.40 0.80
CA VAL A 219 5.38 15.73 1.65
C VAL A 219 5.19 16.21 3.08
N GLU A 220 4.97 15.27 3.99
CA GLU A 220 5.00 15.48 5.44
C GLU A 220 6.32 14.92 5.98
N ILE A 221 6.96 15.64 6.90
CA ILE A 221 8.27 15.28 7.43
C ILE A 221 8.17 14.96 8.90
N LYS A 222 8.88 13.91 9.31
CA LYS A 222 9.08 13.53 10.70
C LYS A 222 10.58 13.33 10.96
N PRO A 223 11.16 14.02 11.97
CA PRO A 223 12.56 13.84 12.34
C PRO A 223 12.84 12.40 12.83
N GLU A 224 14.11 12.04 13.01
CA GLU A 224 14.50 10.73 13.54
C GLU A 224 13.95 10.51 14.96
N GLY A 225 13.89 11.58 15.77
CA GLY A 225 13.34 11.55 17.12
C GLY A 225 11.82 11.53 17.24
N ALA A 226 11.06 11.45 16.14
CA ALA A 226 9.60 11.48 16.18
C ALA A 226 9.00 10.28 16.95
N SER A 227 8.05 10.56 17.84
CA SER A 227 7.36 9.52 18.60
C SER A 227 6.43 8.69 17.71
N LEU A 228 6.07 7.47 18.14
CA LEU A 228 5.11 6.64 17.39
C LEU A 228 3.78 7.37 17.16
N ALA A 229 3.30 8.14 18.13
CA ALA A 229 2.08 8.94 18.01
C ALA A 229 2.20 10.02 16.92
N ASP A 230 3.35 10.69 16.84
CA ASP A 230 3.62 11.69 15.80
C ASP A 230 3.79 11.05 14.40
N LEU A 231 4.37 9.85 14.32
CA LEU A 231 4.44 9.08 13.08
C LEU A 231 3.06 8.65 12.59
N VAL A 232 2.20 8.14 13.47
CA VAL A 232 0.81 7.80 13.13
C VAL A 232 0.08 9.04 12.63
N ARG A 233 0.23 10.17 13.33
CA ARG A 233 -0.31 11.46 12.90
C ARG A 233 0.18 11.85 11.50
N GLY A 234 1.47 11.71 11.23
CA GLY A 234 2.06 11.97 9.91
C GLY A 234 1.46 11.14 8.79
N VAL A 235 1.18 9.85 9.04
CA VAL A 235 0.49 8.98 8.05
C VAL A 235 -0.93 9.51 7.76
N PHE A 236 -1.70 9.86 8.80
CA PHE A 236 -3.05 10.41 8.61
C PHE A 236 -3.04 11.81 7.99
N GLN A 237 -2.01 12.62 8.25
CA GLN A 237 -1.79 13.89 7.56
C GLN A 237 -1.58 13.67 6.06
N CYS A 238 -0.79 12.68 5.65
CA CYS A 238 -0.63 12.33 4.24
C CYS A 238 -1.97 11.95 3.58
N VAL A 239 -2.77 11.10 4.22
CA VAL A 239 -4.13 10.76 3.75
C VAL A 239 -4.97 12.03 3.56
N LYS A 240 -4.97 12.93 4.55
CA LYS A 240 -5.70 14.19 4.50
C LYS A 240 -5.22 15.09 3.35
N TYR A 241 -3.91 15.30 3.24
CA TYR A 241 -3.35 16.21 2.25
C TYR A 241 -3.60 15.71 0.83
N GLU A 242 -3.44 14.41 0.57
CA GLU A 242 -3.75 13.84 -0.74
C GLU A 242 -5.22 14.06 -1.12
N ALA A 243 -6.14 13.84 -0.19
CA ALA A 243 -7.57 14.06 -0.42
C ALA A 243 -7.88 15.54 -0.70
N VAL A 244 -7.31 16.46 0.08
CA VAL A 244 -7.53 17.90 -0.10
C VAL A 244 -6.90 18.40 -1.40
N LEU A 245 -5.69 17.95 -1.74
CA LEU A 245 -5.04 18.27 -3.02
C LEU A 245 -5.87 17.81 -4.21
N ARG A 246 -6.43 16.59 -4.17
CA ARG A 246 -7.35 16.11 -5.21
C ARG A 246 -8.60 16.98 -5.33
N ALA A 247 -9.17 17.39 -4.20
CA ALA A 247 -10.34 18.27 -4.19
C ALA A 247 -10.02 19.66 -4.78
N GLU A 248 -8.87 20.23 -4.44
CA GLU A 248 -8.40 21.50 -5.01
C GLU A 248 -8.13 21.42 -6.51
N GLU A 249 -7.52 20.32 -6.97
CA GLU A 249 -7.27 20.10 -8.39
C GLU A 249 -8.59 19.94 -9.16
N ALA A 250 -9.55 19.18 -8.61
CA ALA A 250 -10.88 19.04 -9.19
C ALA A 250 -11.64 20.37 -9.24
N MET A 251 -11.55 21.19 -8.19
CA MET A 251 -12.11 22.55 -8.16
C MET A 251 -11.55 23.43 -9.28
N LYS A 252 -10.26 23.27 -9.61
CA LYS A 252 -9.60 23.98 -10.72
C LYS A 252 -9.87 23.35 -12.09
N GLN A 253 -10.67 22.29 -12.17
CA GLN A 253 -10.87 21.45 -13.36
C GLN A 253 -9.53 20.93 -13.94
N GLY A 254 -8.54 20.78 -13.06
CA GLY A 254 -7.22 20.31 -13.41
C GLY A 254 -7.17 18.78 -13.54
N ARG A 255 -5.99 18.28 -13.89
CA ARG A 255 -5.75 16.85 -14.16
C ARG A 255 -4.43 16.36 -13.58
N ARG A 256 -3.79 17.14 -12.71
CA ARG A 256 -2.58 16.68 -12.04
C ARG A 256 -2.88 15.47 -11.16
N GLU A 257 -2.01 14.48 -11.22
CA GLU A 257 -2.01 13.35 -10.30
C GLU A 257 -1.56 13.84 -8.93
N CYS A 258 -2.46 13.76 -7.95
CA CYS A 258 -2.16 14.11 -6.57
C CYS A 258 -1.78 12.87 -5.75
N SER A 259 -0.68 12.99 -5.01
CA SER A 259 -0.19 11.97 -4.10
C SER A 259 0.44 12.59 -2.85
N SER A 260 0.75 11.76 -1.87
CA SER A 260 1.43 12.15 -0.65
C SER A 260 2.58 11.21 -0.29
N ILE A 261 3.60 11.74 0.36
CA ILE A 261 4.76 10.98 0.88
C ILE A 261 5.01 11.41 2.32
N LEU A 262 5.11 10.42 3.23
CA LEU A 262 5.67 10.64 4.56
C LEU A 262 7.18 10.40 4.51
N VAL A 263 7.95 11.37 4.98
CA VAL A 263 9.41 11.29 5.06
C VAL A 263 9.85 11.17 6.50
N LEU A 264 10.64 10.14 6.78
CA LEU A 264 11.23 9.89 8.10
C LEU A 264 12.74 10.14 8.05
N GLY A 265 13.24 10.91 9.02
CA GLY A 265 14.69 11.05 9.22
C GLY A 265 15.35 9.72 9.60
N GLY A 266 14.67 8.95 10.46
CA GLY A 266 15.10 7.64 10.95
C GLY A 266 14.47 6.45 10.21
N LEU A 267 14.69 5.24 10.73
CA LEU A 267 14.11 3.98 10.22
C LEU A 267 12.60 3.91 10.45
N ILE A 268 11.87 3.32 9.51
CA ILE A 268 10.42 3.08 9.67
C ILE A 268 10.15 2.01 10.75
N PRO A 269 9.32 2.30 11.78
CA PRO A 269 8.94 1.29 12.76
C PRO A 269 7.99 0.23 12.17
N PRO A 270 8.02 -1.03 12.65
CA PRO A 270 7.15 -2.10 12.17
C PRO A 270 5.65 -1.78 12.18
N GLN A 271 5.20 -1.01 13.17
CA GLN A 271 3.82 -0.55 13.30
C GLN A 271 3.41 0.34 12.11
N ILE A 272 4.30 1.23 11.68
CA ILE A 272 4.07 2.14 10.55
C ILE A 272 4.16 1.40 9.21
N VAL A 273 4.96 0.34 9.10
CA VAL A 273 4.99 -0.52 7.91
C VAL A 273 3.61 -1.11 7.62
N SER A 274 2.90 -1.63 8.63
CA SER A 274 1.56 -2.19 8.42
C SER A 274 0.54 -1.09 8.12
N LEU A 275 0.61 0.02 8.86
CA LEU A 275 -0.31 1.15 8.71
C LEU A 275 -0.24 1.77 7.31
N LYS A 276 0.96 1.99 6.77
CA LYS A 276 1.13 2.58 5.43
C LYS A 276 0.54 1.70 4.33
N LEU A 277 0.61 0.38 4.48
CA LEU A 277 0.05 -0.58 3.50
C LEU A 277 -1.48 -0.61 3.53
N VAL A 278 -2.08 -0.43 4.71
CA VAL A 278 -3.54 -0.37 4.87
C VAL A 278 -4.09 0.98 4.41
N LEU A 279 -3.37 2.08 4.64
CA LEU A 279 -3.81 3.43 4.26
C LEU A 279 -3.34 3.86 2.87
N GLY A 280 -2.51 3.08 2.19
CA GLY A 280 -2.01 3.39 0.85
C GLY A 280 -1.04 4.58 0.80
N VAL A 281 -0.33 4.85 1.91
CA VAL A 281 0.60 5.99 2.01
C VAL A 281 2.02 5.56 1.63
N ASP A 282 2.70 6.34 0.77
CA ASP A 282 4.13 6.15 0.51
C ASP A 282 4.94 6.69 1.70
N VAL A 283 5.91 5.91 2.17
CA VAL A 283 6.77 6.29 3.29
C VAL A 283 8.21 6.03 2.91
N ARG A 284 9.04 7.07 2.98
CA ARG A 284 10.50 7.03 2.75
C ARG A 284 11.22 7.29 4.05
N ASP A 285 12.08 6.36 4.43
CA ASP A 285 12.80 6.39 5.70
C ASP A 285 14.31 6.53 5.49
N GLU A 286 15.03 6.77 6.58
CA GLU A 286 16.48 6.97 6.62
C GLU A 286 17.00 8.15 5.79
N ILE A 287 16.15 9.15 5.53
CA ILE A 287 16.51 10.29 4.67
C ILE A 287 17.61 11.17 5.28
N ALA A 288 17.78 11.17 6.61
CA ALA A 288 18.89 11.87 7.26
C ALA A 288 20.27 11.36 6.78
N LYS A 289 20.37 10.11 6.32
CA LYS A 289 21.62 9.52 5.80
C LYS A 289 21.98 9.98 4.40
N CYS A 290 21.12 10.75 3.72
CA CYS A 290 21.38 11.28 2.39
C CYS A 290 22.34 12.49 2.36
N GLY A 291 22.89 12.90 3.51
CA GLY A 291 23.91 13.95 3.63
C GLY A 291 23.39 15.26 4.23
N ILE A 292 22.52 15.16 5.25
CA ILE A 292 21.91 16.29 5.97
C ILE A 292 22.77 16.74 7.15
#